data_AF-A0A2D6U7I1-F1
#
_entry.id   AF-A0A2D6U7I1-F1
#
_cell.length_a   1.000
_cell.length_b   1.000
_cell.length_c   1.000
_cell.angle_alpha   90.00
_cell.angle_beta   90.00
_cell.angle_gamma   90.00
#
_symmetry.space_group_name_H-M   'P 1'
#
loop_
_entity.id
_entity.type
_entity.pdbx_description
1 polymer ?
#
loop_
_entity_poly.entity_id
_entity_poly.type
_entity_poly.pdbx_seq_one_letter_code
_entity_poly.pdbx_strand_id
1 'polypeptide(L)' 'GIIPVGRTVGGPDDGLVEAVEIDGKTALGVQWHPELLGGIDPAVVWLVEQASA' A
#
# COMPACT_ATOMS: atom_id res chain seq x y z
N GLY A 1 -12.13 10.26 4.03
CA GLY A 1 -11.57 10.60 2.70
C GLY A 1 -10.49 9.61 2.30
N ILE A 2 -9.90 9.77 1.11
CA ILE A 2 -8.70 9.02 0.70
C ILE A 2 -7.48 9.80 1.17
N ILE A 3 -6.55 9.15 1.88
CA ILE A 3 -5.38 9.76 2.52
C ILE A 3 -4.12 9.14 1.91
N PRO A 4 -3.21 9.92 1.30
CA PRO A 4 -1.90 9.43 0.89
C PRO A 4 -1.04 9.06 2.10
N VAL A 5 -0.50 7.85 2.13
CA VAL A 5 0.33 7.34 3.23
C VAL A 5 1.70 6.84 2.79
N GLY A 6 1.92 6.64 1.48
CA GLY A 6 3.21 6.24 0.91
C GLY A 6 3.56 7.07 -0.31
N ARG A 7 4.85 7.44 -0.44
CA ARG A 7 5.38 8.17 -1.58
C ARG A 7 6.76 7.65 -1.99
N THR A 8 7.04 7.73 -3.28
CA THR A 8 8.40 7.55 -3.81
C THR A 8 9.31 8.67 -3.29
N VAL A 9 10.56 8.33 -2.96
CA VAL A 9 11.57 9.26 -2.46
C VAL A 9 12.80 9.23 -3.37
N GLY A 10 13.11 10.38 -3.94
CA GLY A 10 14.21 10.56 -4.88
C GLY A 10 13.93 10.02 -6.29
N GLY A 11 14.85 10.31 -7.21
CA GLY A 11 14.71 9.94 -8.62
C GLY A 11 13.70 10.80 -9.38
N PRO A 12 13.37 10.42 -10.63
CA PRO A 12 12.49 11.21 -11.51
C PRO A 12 11.02 11.27 -11.05
N ASP A 13 10.59 10.29 -10.24
CA ASP A 13 9.21 10.19 -9.73
C ASP A 13 9.10 10.61 -8.25
N ASP A 14 10.01 11.45 -7.77
CA ASP A 14 10.03 11.91 -6.38
C ASP A 14 8.69 12.54 -5.98
N GLY A 15 8.14 12.06 -4.87
CA GLY A 15 6.85 12.49 -4.35
C GLY A 15 5.62 11.86 -5.00
N LEU A 16 5.75 10.96 -5.98
CA LEU A 16 4.61 10.20 -6.52
C LEU A 16 3.93 9.40 -5.39
N VAL A 17 2.59 9.40 -5.37
CA VAL A 17 1.82 8.65 -4.36
C VAL A 17 1.81 7.18 -4.73
N GLU A 18 2.29 6.34 -3.82
CA GLU A 18 2.36 4.88 -4.03
C GLU A 18 1.36 4.11 -3.18
N ALA A 19 0.90 4.69 -2.06
CA ALA A 19 -0.07 4.05 -1.18
C ALA A 19 -1.06 5.05 -0.59
N VAL A 20 -2.30 4.59 -0.41
CA VAL A 20 -3.42 5.35 0.15
C VAL A 20 -4.22 4.52 1.16
N GLU A 21 -4.82 5.21 2.12
CA GLU A 21 -5.81 4.64 3.06
C GLU A 21 -7.16 5.33 2.92
N ILE A 22 -8.22 4.66 3.40
CA ILE A 22 -9.54 5.27 3.51
C ILE A 22 -9.84 5.57 4.98
N ASP A 23 -9.98 6.85 5.28
CA ASP A 23 -10.35 7.33 6.61
C ASP A 23 -11.57 6.57 7.19
N GLY A 24 -11.43 6.10 8.42
CA GLY A 24 -12.44 5.31 9.12
C GLY A 24 -12.66 3.89 8.59
N LYS A 25 -11.82 3.38 7.69
CA LYS A 25 -11.87 1.99 7.19
C LYS A 25 -10.51 1.31 7.29
N THR A 26 -10.52 0.02 7.59
CA THR A 26 -9.34 -0.84 7.46
C THR A 26 -9.14 -1.21 5.99
N ALA A 27 -8.61 -0.27 5.20
CA ALA A 27 -8.40 -0.45 3.77
C ALA A 27 -7.12 0.22 3.31
N LEU A 28 -6.29 -0.54 2.60
CA LEU A 28 -5.03 -0.09 1.99
C LEU A 28 -5.12 -0.26 0.47
N GLY A 29 -4.80 0.80 -0.27
CA GLY A 29 -4.60 0.78 -1.72
C GLY A 29 -3.15 1.05 -2.05
N VAL A 30 -2.60 0.30 -3.00
CA VAL A 30 -1.20 0.41 -3.47
C VAL A 30 -1.17 0.55 -4.99
N GLN A 31 -0.19 1.26 -5.52
CA GLN A 31 -0.03 1.44 -6.96
C GLN A 31 0.65 0.24 -7.62
N TRP A 32 1.62 -0.37 -6.94
CA TRP A 32 2.33 -1.54 -7.46
C TRP A 32 1.46 -2.81 -7.39
N HIS A 33 1.94 -3.87 -8.05
CA HIS A 33 1.35 -5.20 -8.04
C HIS A 33 2.06 -6.08 -7.00
N PRO A 34 1.63 -6.10 -5.72
CA PRO A 34 2.27 -6.91 -4.67
C PRO A 34 2.28 -8.41 -5.00
N GLU A 35 1.33 -8.88 -5.81
CA GLU A 35 1.18 -10.26 -6.26
C GLU A 35 2.21 -10.69 -7.31
N LEU A 36 2.90 -9.74 -7.95
CA LEU A 36 3.88 -10.00 -9.01
C LEU A 36 5.33 -9.91 -8.53
N LEU A 37 5.55 -9.66 -7.23
CA LEU A 37 6.89 -9.57 -6.66
C LEU A 37 7.50 -10.97 -6.43
N GLY A 38 8.83 -11.05 -6.42
CA GLY A 38 9.57 -12.31 -6.25
C GLY A 38 9.48 -12.94 -4.85
N GLY A 39 8.73 -12.32 -3.93
CA GLY A 39 8.51 -12.78 -2.57
C GLY A 39 7.15 -12.29 -2.05
N ILE A 40 6.79 -12.70 -0.84
CA ILE A 40 5.52 -12.31 -0.23
C ILE A 40 5.62 -10.84 0.21
N ASP A 41 4.82 -9.98 -0.42
CA ASP A 41 4.73 -8.57 -0.07
C ASP A 41 4.10 -8.39 1.32
N PRO A 42 4.66 -7.52 2.19
CA PRO A 42 4.10 -7.23 3.51
C PRO A 42 2.65 -6.73 3.50
N ALA A 43 2.18 -6.04 2.45
CA ALA A 43 0.80 -5.60 2.32
C ALA A 43 -0.17 -6.79 2.22
N VAL A 44 0.26 -7.89 1.58
CA VAL A 44 -0.53 -9.13 1.50
C VAL A 44 -0.55 -9.84 2.85
N VAL A 45 0.58 -9.87 3.57
CA VAL A 45 0.64 -10.41 4.94
C VAL A 45 -0.33 -9.65 5.84
N TRP A 46 -0.23 -8.32 5.85
CA TRP A 46 -1.12 -7.44 6.61
C TRP A 46 -2.60 -7.69 6.26
N LEU A 47 -2.93 -7.82 4.97
CA LEU A 47 -4.31 -8.07 4.52
C LEU A 47 -4.86 -9.37 5.12
N VAL A 48 -4.07 -10.45 5.13
CA VAL A 48 -4.48 -11.74 5.71
C VAL A 48 -4.64 -11.63 7.23
N GLU A 49 -3.75 -10.92 7.91
CA GLU A 49 -3.85 -10.67 9.35
C GLU A 49 -5.13 -9.90 9.69
N GLN A 50 -5.46 -8.84 8.96
CA GLN A 50 -6.71 -8.08 9.17
C GLN A 50 -7.96 -8.92 8.90
N ALA A 51 -7.91 -9.82 7.92
CA ALA A 51 -9.04 -10.70 7.60
C ALA A 51 -9.24 -11.83 8.63
N SER A 52 -8.22 -12.14 9.43
CA SER A 52 -8.23 -13.23 10.41
C SER A 52 -8.54 -12.78 11.84
N ALA A 53 -8.70 -11.48 12.06
CA ALA A 53 -9.03 -10.84 13.34
C ALA A 53 -10.56 -10.68 13.52
#